data_AF-A0A9P6DZI5-F1
#
_entry.id   AF-A0A9P6DZI5-F1
#
_cell.length_a   1.000
_cell.length_b   1.000
_cell.length_c   1.000
_cell.angle_alpha   90.00
_cell.angle_beta   90.00
_cell.angle_gamma   90.00
#
_symmetry.space_group_name_H-M   'P 1'
#
loop_
_entity.id
_entity.type
_entity.pdbx_description
1 polymer ?
#
loop_
_entity_poly.entity_id
_entity_poly.type
_entity_poly.pdbx_seq_one_letter_code
_entity_poly.pdbx_strand_id
1 'polypeptide(L)'
;MALNLPQPPIENDSKPPVPTIEMDDDPWALDVVLRWIYPLRNGPVVPSMEKALSVYLLADKLDVGCAVEAASKLLSHYLAIEGNPLRSWAISLHYGLEEARVAEKRFVTSHYSEIVGRPDELAYVNGLQYFDLLDARKKAWAAMREGASQHFPLRHAVLPP
;
A
#
# COMPACT_ATOMS: atom_id res chain seq x y z
N MET A 1 27.53 -4.41 -39.54
CA MET A 1 26.48 -3.55 -40.10
C MET A 1 26.28 -2.38 -39.15
N ALA A 2 26.64 -1.16 -39.57
CA ALA A 2 26.47 0.03 -38.76
C ALA A 2 25.08 0.64 -39.03
N LEU A 3 24.27 0.81 -37.99
CA LEU A 3 23.00 1.53 -38.04
C LEU A 3 23.30 3.04 -38.04
N ASN A 4 23.43 3.65 -39.22
CA ASN A 4 23.48 5.10 -39.37
C ASN A 4 22.05 5.64 -39.39
N LEU A 5 21.54 5.96 -38.20
CA LEU A 5 20.30 6.73 -38.07
C LEU A 5 20.58 8.18 -38.50
N PRO A 6 19.71 8.81 -39.31
CA PRO A 6 19.83 10.22 -39.64
C PRO A 6 19.69 11.03 -38.34
N GLN A 7 20.80 11.58 -37.86
CA GLN A 7 20.78 12.55 -36.78
C GLN A 7 20.57 13.95 -37.38
N PRO A 8 19.80 14.83 -36.71
CA PRO A 8 19.72 16.22 -37.12
C PRO A 8 21.12 16.85 -37.16
N PRO A 9 21.41 17.73 -38.13
CA PRO A 9 22.73 18.35 -38.26
C PRO A 9 23.09 19.08 -36.96
N ILE A 10 24.27 18.75 -36.42
CA ILE A 10 24.82 19.42 -35.25
C ILE A 10 25.34 20.78 -35.71
N GLU A 11 24.53 21.83 -35.61
CA GLU A 11 24.99 23.20 -35.81
C GLU A 11 25.95 23.58 -34.67
N ASN A 12 27.24 23.72 -34.99
CA ASN A 12 28.24 24.27 -34.09
C ASN A 12 28.05 25.79 -33.96
N ASP A 13 27.60 26.26 -32.79
CA ASP A 13 28.17 27.36 -31.97
C ASP A 13 27.20 28.07 -31.02
N SER A 14 25.96 27.59 -30.91
CA SER A 14 25.13 27.87 -29.73
C SER A 14 24.28 26.65 -29.46
N LYS A 15 24.63 25.87 -28.42
CA LYS A 15 23.78 24.74 -27.98
C LYS A 15 22.36 25.28 -27.84
N PRO A 16 21.37 24.80 -28.61
CA PRO A 16 19.99 25.20 -28.38
C PRO A 16 19.67 24.90 -26.91
N PRO A 17 18.98 25.81 -26.20
CA PRO A 17 18.66 25.60 -24.80
C PRO A 17 17.94 24.26 -24.66
N VAL A 18 18.43 23.40 -23.76
CA VAL A 18 17.80 22.11 -23.50
C VAL A 18 16.36 22.41 -23.05
N PRO A 19 15.34 21.88 -23.74
CA PRO A 19 13.96 22.14 -23.36
C PRO A 19 13.77 21.65 -21.93
N THR A 20 13.42 22.57 -21.04
CA THR A 20 13.17 22.29 -19.63
C THR A 20 11.67 22.25 -19.41
N ILE A 21 11.20 21.19 -18.78
CA ILE A 21 9.81 21.04 -18.35
C ILE A 21 9.83 21.24 -16.83
N GLU A 22 9.15 22.27 -16.35
CA GLU A 22 8.97 22.48 -14.92
C GLU A 22 7.92 21.49 -14.40
N MET A 23 8.22 20.81 -13.29
CA MET A 23 7.33 19.86 -12.63
C MET A 23 7.31 20.18 -11.15
N ASP A 24 6.10 20.28 -10.58
CA ASP A 24 5.88 20.55 -9.15
C ASP A 24 5.88 19.27 -8.28
N ASP A 25 6.16 18.12 -8.89
CA ASP A 25 6.12 16.80 -8.25
C ASP A 25 7.37 16.50 -7.43
N ASP A 26 7.27 15.59 -6.45
CA ASP A 26 8.41 15.17 -5.61
C ASP A 26 9.55 14.63 -6.52
N PRO A 27 10.73 15.30 -6.56
CA PRO A 27 11.83 14.89 -7.42
C PRO A 27 12.29 13.46 -7.15
N TRP A 28 12.14 13.00 -5.90
CA TRP A 28 12.51 11.64 -5.53
C TRP A 28 11.53 10.61 -6.10
N ALA A 29 10.23 10.86 -6.00
CA ALA A 29 9.22 9.96 -6.57
C ALA A 29 9.35 9.90 -8.10
N LEU A 30 9.65 11.05 -8.73
CA LEU A 30 9.87 11.13 -10.17
C LEU A 30 11.09 10.32 -10.61
N ASP A 31 12.23 10.39 -9.91
CA ASP A 31 13.40 9.54 -10.20
C ASP A 31 13.06 8.04 -10.11
N VAL A 32 12.27 7.63 -9.12
CA VAL A 32 11.83 6.23 -8.97
C VAL A 32 10.95 5.79 -10.16
N VAL A 33 9.95 6.60 -10.54
CA VAL A 33 9.08 6.30 -11.69
C VAL A 33 9.90 6.22 -12.98
N LEU A 34 10.79 7.18 -13.21
CA LEU A 34 11.66 7.19 -14.39
C LEU A 34 12.57 5.96 -14.46
N ARG A 35 13.09 5.47 -13.32
CA ARG A 35 13.89 4.24 -13.28
C ARG A 35 13.08 2.97 -13.53
N TRP A 36 11.76 3.00 -13.36
CA TRP A 36 10.91 1.89 -13.80
C TRP A 36 10.58 1.97 -15.29
N ILE A 37 10.43 3.17 -15.86
CA ILE A 37 10.27 3.37 -17.31
C ILE A 37 11.57 3.02 -18.05
N TYR A 38 12.72 3.35 -17.47
CA TYR A 38 14.05 3.11 -18.00
C TYR A 38 14.86 2.21 -17.05
N PRO A 39 14.62 0.89 -17.04
CA PRO A 39 15.21 -0.02 -16.06
C PRO A 39 16.74 0.00 -16.09
N LEU A 40 17.33 0.36 -14.94
CA LEU A 40 18.74 0.13 -14.66
C LEU A 40 18.93 -1.26 -14.02
N ARG A 41 20.16 -1.77 -14.00
CA ARG A 41 20.48 -3.11 -13.44
C ARG A 41 19.99 -3.30 -12.00
N ASN A 42 19.95 -2.22 -11.23
CA ASN A 42 19.42 -2.20 -9.88
C ASN A 42 18.10 -1.40 -9.90
N GLY A 43 17.00 -2.04 -9.53
CA GLY A 43 15.71 -1.36 -9.36
C GLY A 43 15.79 -0.29 -8.26
N PRO A 44 14.90 0.72 -8.30
CA PRO A 44 14.86 1.73 -7.26
C PRO A 44 14.51 1.10 -5.90
N VAL A 45 15.22 1.54 -4.85
CA VAL A 45 14.93 1.14 -3.47
C VAL A 45 14.01 2.20 -2.87
N VAL A 46 12.83 1.75 -2.45
CA VAL A 46 11.86 2.58 -1.74
C VAL A 46 11.93 2.19 -0.27
N PRO A 47 12.16 3.13 0.67
CA PRO A 47 12.49 2.77 2.06
C PRO A 47 11.27 2.64 2.97
N SER A 48 10.13 3.27 2.63
CA SER A 48 8.97 3.33 3.51
C SER A 48 7.64 3.27 2.74
N MET A 49 6.57 3.00 3.47
CA MET A 49 5.21 2.98 2.92
C MET A 49 4.79 4.35 2.38
N GLU A 50 5.12 5.44 3.08
CA GLU A 50 4.80 6.81 2.66
C GLU A 50 5.48 7.15 1.32
N LYS A 51 6.72 6.69 1.15
CA LYS A 51 7.48 6.83 -0.10
C LYS A 51 6.95 5.92 -1.20
N ALA A 52 6.49 4.71 -0.88
CA ALA A 52 5.81 3.85 -1.84
C ALA A 52 4.49 4.49 -2.31
N LEU A 53 3.75 5.10 -1.39
CA LEU A 53 2.50 5.78 -1.69
C LEU A 53 2.72 7.02 -2.56
N SER A 54 3.72 7.86 -2.27
CA SER A 54 4.04 9.02 -3.11
C SER A 54 4.41 8.62 -4.54
N VAL A 55 5.10 7.49 -4.68
CA VAL A 55 5.46 6.93 -5.99
C VAL A 55 4.25 6.38 -6.72
N TYR A 56 3.35 5.67 -6.02
CA TYR A 56 2.10 5.19 -6.60
C TYR A 56 1.24 6.34 -7.13
N LEU A 57 1.04 7.38 -6.31
CA LEU A 57 0.28 8.57 -6.68
C LEU A 57 0.87 9.28 -7.91
N LEU A 58 2.19 9.42 -7.97
CA LEU A 58 2.84 10.04 -9.11
C LEU A 58 2.75 9.17 -10.37
N ALA A 59 2.93 7.85 -10.23
CA ALA A 59 2.81 6.93 -11.36
C ALA A 59 1.39 6.93 -11.95
N ASP A 60 0.37 6.99 -11.08
CA ASP A 60 -1.04 7.09 -11.46
C ASP A 60 -1.34 8.45 -12.12
N LYS A 61 -0.87 9.56 -11.53
CA LYS A 61 -0.98 10.92 -12.10
C LYS A 61 -0.37 11.01 -13.51
N LEU A 62 0.75 10.35 -13.75
CA LEU A 62 1.46 10.33 -15.02
C LEU A 62 0.94 9.26 -16.01
N ASP A 63 -0.03 8.44 -15.60
CA ASP A 63 -0.59 7.31 -16.36
C ASP A 63 0.48 6.32 -16.88
N VAL A 64 1.45 6.01 -16.01
CA VAL A 64 2.57 5.11 -16.34
C VAL A 64 2.25 3.70 -15.84
N GLY A 65 1.51 2.93 -16.63
CA GLY A 65 0.98 1.61 -16.22
C GLY A 65 2.01 0.65 -15.58
N CYS A 66 3.22 0.53 -16.14
CA CYS A 66 4.25 -0.34 -15.56
C CYS A 66 4.73 0.13 -14.17
N ALA A 67 4.78 1.46 -13.96
CA ALA A 67 5.12 2.06 -12.67
C ALA A 67 3.97 1.94 -11.68
N VAL A 68 2.72 2.09 -12.13
CA VAL A 68 1.52 1.88 -11.29
C VAL A 68 1.48 0.44 -10.77
N GLU A 69 1.69 -0.55 -11.64
CA GLU A 69 1.73 -1.96 -11.24
C GLU A 69 2.88 -2.26 -10.25
N ALA A 70 4.06 -1.71 -10.51
CA ALA A 70 5.23 -1.90 -9.64
C ALA A 70 5.03 -1.24 -8.27
N ALA A 71 4.53 0.00 -8.26
CA ALA A 71 4.23 0.75 -7.04
C ALA A 71 3.09 0.09 -6.24
N SER A 72 2.06 -0.40 -6.92
CA SER A 72 0.95 -1.12 -6.28
C SER A 72 1.47 -2.37 -5.56
N LYS A 73 2.25 -3.24 -6.22
CA LYS A 73 2.85 -4.43 -5.59
C LYS A 73 3.73 -4.08 -4.40
N LEU A 74 4.49 -3.00 -4.51
CA LEU A 74 5.34 -2.52 -3.42
C LEU A 74 4.51 -1.99 -2.25
N LEU A 75 3.47 -1.22 -2.53
CA LEU A 75 2.55 -0.69 -1.51
C LEU A 75 1.80 -1.83 -0.82
N SER A 76 1.35 -2.84 -1.56
CA SER A 76 0.77 -4.08 -1.02
C SER A 76 1.71 -4.78 -0.04
N HIS A 77 3.00 -4.87 -0.37
CA HIS A 77 4.00 -5.44 0.54
C HIS A 77 4.10 -4.66 1.85
N TYR A 78 4.16 -3.32 1.77
CA TYR A 78 4.18 -2.47 2.96
C TYR A 78 2.88 -2.56 3.78
N LEU A 79 1.73 -2.58 3.13
CA LEU A 79 0.43 -2.69 3.79
C LEU A 79 0.24 -4.03 4.50
N ALA A 80 0.84 -5.10 3.98
CA ALA A 80 0.82 -6.41 4.62
C ALA A 80 1.63 -6.44 5.93
N ILE A 81 2.77 -5.74 5.98
CA ILE A 81 3.67 -5.69 7.16
C ILE A 81 3.39 -4.50 8.09
N GLU A 82 2.55 -3.55 7.68
CA GLU A 82 2.10 -2.43 8.52
C GLU A 82 1.58 -2.99 9.85
N GLY A 83 1.97 -2.41 10.98
CA GLY A 83 1.59 -2.90 12.31
C GLY A 83 0.13 -2.62 12.65
N ASN A 84 -0.41 -1.47 12.19
CA ASN A 84 -1.78 -1.10 12.47
C ASN A 84 -2.74 -1.56 11.36
N PRO A 85 -3.60 -2.58 11.59
CA PRO A 85 -4.49 -3.10 10.56
C PRO A 85 -5.54 -2.07 10.12
N LEU A 86 -5.92 -1.13 10.99
CA LEU A 86 -6.88 -0.09 10.68
C LEU A 86 -6.30 0.93 9.70
N ARG A 87 -5.02 1.28 9.87
CA ARG A 87 -4.29 2.15 8.94
C ARG A 87 -4.16 1.49 7.56
N SER A 88 -3.72 0.23 7.55
CA SER A 88 -3.59 -0.57 6.33
C SER A 88 -4.92 -0.68 5.57
N TRP A 89 -6.02 -0.93 6.29
CA TRP A 89 -7.36 -0.97 5.71
C TRP A 89 -7.79 0.38 5.12
N ALA A 90 -7.61 1.48 5.86
CA ALA A 90 -8.00 2.82 5.41
C ALA A 90 -7.26 3.24 4.13
N ILE A 91 -5.93 3.02 4.08
CA ILE A 91 -5.11 3.30 2.88
C ILE A 91 -5.58 2.45 1.71
N SER A 92 -5.72 1.13 1.92
CA SER A 92 -6.11 0.21 0.85
C SER A 92 -7.48 0.56 0.27
N LEU A 93 -8.43 0.91 1.14
CA LEU A 93 -9.77 1.30 0.71
C LEU A 93 -9.77 2.61 -0.06
N HIS A 94 -9.01 3.60 0.39
CA HIS A 94 -8.92 4.91 -0.26
C HIS A 94 -8.36 4.82 -1.67
N TYR A 95 -7.35 3.96 -1.89
CA TYR A 95 -6.71 3.77 -3.19
C TYR A 95 -7.26 2.59 -3.99
N GLY A 96 -8.35 1.95 -3.55
CA GLY A 96 -8.99 0.84 -4.28
C GLY A 96 -8.10 -0.40 -4.42
N LEU A 97 -7.23 -0.66 -3.45
CA LEU A 97 -6.32 -1.80 -3.44
C LEU A 97 -7.00 -3.06 -2.91
N GLU A 98 -6.67 -4.22 -3.48
CA GLU A 98 -7.24 -5.53 -3.08
C GLU A 98 -6.90 -5.91 -1.63
N GLU A 99 -5.83 -5.33 -1.09
CA GLU A 99 -5.38 -5.47 0.30
C GLU A 99 -6.42 -4.98 1.30
N ALA A 100 -7.41 -4.18 0.88
CA ALA A 100 -8.48 -3.71 1.76
C ALA A 100 -9.20 -4.89 2.44
N ARG A 101 -9.50 -5.97 1.70
CA ARG A 101 -10.17 -7.15 2.26
C ARG A 101 -9.26 -7.94 3.20
N VAL A 102 -7.95 -7.96 2.92
CA VAL A 102 -6.97 -8.64 3.76
C VAL A 102 -6.79 -7.88 5.07
N ALA A 103 -6.64 -6.56 4.99
CA ALA A 103 -6.52 -5.69 6.14
C ALA A 103 -7.79 -5.65 6.99
N GLU A 104 -8.98 -5.70 6.37
CA GLU A 104 -10.26 -5.85 7.06
C GLU A 104 -10.29 -7.12 7.91
N LYS A 105 -9.98 -8.28 7.30
CA LYS A 105 -9.91 -9.55 8.04
C LYS A 105 -8.93 -9.46 9.20
N ARG A 106 -7.75 -8.87 8.95
CA ARG A 106 -6.72 -8.69 9.98
C ARG A 106 -7.22 -7.82 11.13
N PHE A 107 -7.93 -6.73 10.84
CA PHE A 107 -8.53 -5.85 11.84
C PHE A 107 -9.63 -6.55 12.67
N VAL A 108 -10.46 -7.36 12.01
CA VAL A 108 -11.53 -8.10 12.66
C VAL A 108 -10.97 -9.13 13.64
N THR A 109 -9.89 -9.82 13.27
CA THR A 109 -9.23 -10.84 14.11
C THR A 109 -8.21 -10.28 15.09
N SER A 110 -7.71 -9.06 14.89
CA SER A 110 -6.64 -8.50 15.71
C SER A 110 -7.10 -8.20 17.13
N HIS A 111 -6.14 -8.28 18.05
CA HIS A 111 -6.38 -7.86 19.43
C HIS A 111 -6.44 -6.34 19.54
N TYR A 112 -7.11 -5.81 20.57
CA TYR A 112 -7.25 -4.36 20.75
C TYR A 112 -5.89 -3.65 20.88
N SER A 113 -4.87 -4.34 21.43
CA SER A 113 -3.51 -3.83 21.57
C SER A 113 -2.78 -3.56 20.24
N GLU A 114 -3.20 -4.22 19.15
CA GLU A 114 -2.61 -4.01 17.81
C GLU A 114 -3.20 -2.80 17.10
N ILE A 115 -4.33 -2.27 17.59
CA ILE A 115 -4.99 -1.09 17.02
C ILE A 115 -4.52 0.10 17.82
N VAL A 116 -3.40 0.66 17.36
CA VAL A 116 -2.74 1.77 18.02
C VAL A 116 -3.27 3.08 17.48
N GLY A 117 -3.99 3.82 18.31
CA GLY A 117 -4.43 5.18 18.03
C GLY A 117 -5.45 5.31 16.90
N ARG A 118 -5.70 6.57 16.51
CA ARG A 118 -6.54 6.93 15.37
C ARG A 118 -5.59 7.30 14.21
N PRO A 119 -5.43 6.45 13.19
CA PRO A 119 -4.66 6.82 12.01
C PRO A 119 -5.32 7.99 11.27
N ASP A 120 -4.51 8.90 10.73
CA ASP A 120 -4.97 10.08 10.00
C ASP A 120 -5.71 9.68 8.71
N GLU A 121 -5.35 8.53 8.15
CA GLU A 121 -5.92 7.98 6.92
C GLU A 121 -7.42 7.62 7.04
N LEU A 122 -7.94 7.51 8.27
CA LEU A 122 -9.38 7.38 8.49
C LEU A 122 -10.18 8.62 8.04
N ALA A 123 -9.53 9.78 7.90
CA ALA A 123 -10.17 10.98 7.37
C ALA A 123 -10.72 10.78 5.93
N TYR A 124 -10.16 9.82 5.19
CA TYR A 124 -10.55 9.52 3.81
C TYR A 124 -11.61 8.43 3.69
N VAL A 125 -12.03 7.83 4.82
CA VAL A 125 -12.97 6.71 4.83
C VAL A 125 -14.38 7.20 5.17
N ASN A 126 -15.38 6.68 4.47
CA ASN A 126 -16.78 6.99 4.77
C ASN A 126 -17.17 6.39 6.13
N GLY A 127 -17.90 7.17 6.95
CA GLY A 127 -18.41 6.70 8.23
C GLY A 127 -19.25 5.42 8.13
N LEU A 128 -19.98 5.21 7.03
CA LEU A 128 -20.72 3.98 6.77
C LEU A 128 -19.79 2.77 6.61
N GLN A 129 -18.71 2.91 5.83
CA GLN A 129 -17.71 1.84 5.64
C GLN A 129 -17.01 1.48 6.96
N TYR A 130 -16.71 2.50 7.78
CA TYR A 130 -16.15 2.28 9.10
C TYR A 130 -17.15 1.60 10.05
N PHE A 131 -18.43 1.97 9.99
CA PHE A 131 -19.48 1.31 10.76
C PHE A 131 -19.62 -0.17 10.37
N ASP A 132 -19.63 -0.49 9.08
CA ASP A 132 -19.68 -1.86 8.58
C ASP A 132 -18.49 -2.70 9.07
N LEU A 133 -17.29 -2.11 9.09
CA LEU A 133 -16.08 -2.73 9.64
C LEU A 133 -16.22 -3.06 11.13
N LEU A 134 -16.78 -2.15 11.92
CA LEU A 134 -17.00 -2.37 13.35
C LEU A 134 -18.06 -3.46 13.60
N ASP A 135 -19.13 -3.46 12.82
CA ASP A 135 -20.17 -4.48 12.88
C ASP A 135 -19.63 -5.87 12.50
N ALA A 136 -18.78 -5.96 11.48
CA ALA A 136 -18.07 -7.18 11.11
C ALA A 136 -17.22 -7.70 12.27
N ARG A 137 -16.47 -6.81 12.94
CA ARG A 137 -15.67 -7.18 14.11
C ARG A 137 -16.50 -7.68 15.27
N LYS A 138 -17.60 -6.99 15.59
CA LYS A 138 -18.52 -7.39 16.67
C LYS A 138 -19.09 -8.79 16.42
N LYS A 139 -19.52 -9.07 15.18
CA LYS A 139 -20.05 -10.39 14.79
C LYS A 139 -18.99 -11.48 14.91
N ALA A 140 -17.77 -11.23 14.42
CA ALA A 140 -16.68 -12.20 14.49
C ALA A 140 -16.33 -12.56 15.94
N TRP A 141 -16.27 -11.56 16.83
CA TRP A 141 -15.96 -11.77 18.24
C TRP A 141 -17.08 -12.49 19.00
N ALA A 142 -18.35 -12.21 18.67
CA ALA A 142 -19.48 -12.97 19.20
C ALA A 142 -19.39 -14.45 18.81
N ALA A 143 -19.12 -14.75 17.54
CA ALA A 143 -18.95 -16.11 17.05
C ALA A 143 -17.77 -16.84 17.71
N MET A 144 -16.63 -16.15 17.90
CA MET A 144 -15.47 -16.71 18.61
C MET A 144 -15.80 -17.08 20.06
N ARG A 145 -16.59 -16.25 20.76
CA ARG A 145 -17.00 -16.51 22.15
C ARG A 145 -17.97 -17.69 22.27
N GLU A 146 -18.89 -17.83 21.33
CA GLU A 146 -19.81 -18.97 21.27
C GLU A 146 -19.07 -20.27 20.94
N GLY A 147 -18.14 -20.24 19.99
CA GLY A 147 -17.29 -21.39 19.65
C GLY A 147 -16.34 -21.81 20.79
N ALA A 148 -15.79 -20.86 21.54
CA ALA A 148 -14.96 -21.14 22.72
C ALA A 148 -15.74 -21.84 23.84
N SER A 149 -17.06 -21.60 23.93
CA SER A 149 -17.92 -22.23 24.94
C SER A 149 -18.27 -23.68 24.63
N GLN A 150 -18.16 -24.11 23.37
CA GLN A 150 -18.45 -25.48 22.95
C GLN A 150 -17.26 -26.44 23.13
N HIS A 151 -16.05 -25.92 23.41
CA HIS A 151 -14.81 -26.71 23.49
C HIS A 151 -14.29 -26.97 24.91
N PHE A 152 -15.07 -26.68 25.96
CA PHE A 152 -14.69 -26.93 27.36
C PHE A 152 -15.41 -28.18 27.91
N PRO A 153 -14.88 -29.41 27.76
CA PRO A 153 -15.37 -30.53 28.55
C PRO A 153 -14.89 -30.29 29.99
N LEU A 154 -15.85 -30.05 30.90
CA LEU A 154 -15.64 -30.13 32.33
C LEU A 154 -15.05 -31.50 32.66
N ARG A 155 -13.71 -31.58 32.79
CA ARG A 155 -13.06 -32.72 33.43
C ARG A 155 -13.44 -32.65 34.90
N HIS A 156 -14.50 -33.38 35.24
CA HIS A 156 -14.85 -33.70 36.61
C HIS A 156 -13.59 -34.21 37.33
N ALA A 157 -13.27 -33.52 38.43
CA ALA A 157 -12.26 -33.91 39.38
C ALA A 157 -12.55 -35.34 39.87
N VAL A 158 -11.56 -36.22 39.74
CA VAL A 158 -11.45 -37.43 40.54
C VAL A 158 -10.15 -37.28 41.33
N LEU A 159 -10.29 -36.91 42.60
CA LEU A 159 -9.24 -37.02 43.61
C LEU A 159 -9.09 -38.51 43.97
N PRO A 160 -7.88 -39.09 43.93
CA PRO A 160 -7.63 -40.42 44.49
C PRO A 160 -7.44 -40.36 46.02
N PRO A 161 -7.62 -41.50 46.71
CA PRO A 161 -7.74 -41.61 48.18
C PRO A 161 -6.46 -41.35 48.96
#